data_AF-A0A0G1TAQ9-F1
#
_entry.id   AF-A0A0G1TAQ9-F1
#
_cell.length_a   1.000
_cell.length_b   1.000
_cell.length_c   1.000
_cell.angle_alpha   90.00
_cell.angle_beta   90.00
_cell.angle_gamma   90.00
#
_symmetry.space_group_name_H-M   'P 1'
#
loop_
_entity.id
_entity.type
_entity.pdbx_description
1 polymer ?
#
loop_
_entity_poly.entity_id
_entity_poly.type
_entity_poly.pdbx_seq_one_letter_code
_entity_poly.pdbx_strand_id
1 'polypeptide(L)'
;MKTLFETLKSYAKNTVSNFWGLSRIMWIAIILAIVLIIVFFIRTGTPTDIRNEVLVERLVLVSRVADLSASVVPIELLGTVTSRNEAIIRAEIGGQILAVHKKLGDYVPAGSVIAEFENRIKELHHERNCLDLYHTR
;
A
#
# COMPACT_ATOMS: atom_id res chain seq x y z
N MET A 1 -2.58 -60.37 13.70
CA MET A 1 -3.47 -59.89 14.79
C MET A 1 -4.76 -60.69 14.98
N LYS A 2 -5.17 -61.57 14.04
CA LYS A 2 -6.38 -62.40 14.18
C LYS A 2 -6.19 -63.69 15.01
N THR A 3 -4.94 -64.17 15.13
CA THR A 3 -4.61 -65.41 15.87
C THR A 3 -4.55 -65.23 17.38
N LEU A 4 -4.23 -64.03 17.86
CA LEU A 4 -4.21 -63.69 19.29
C LEU A 4 -5.62 -63.59 19.89
N PHE A 5 -6.60 -63.16 19.10
CA PHE A 5 -7.99 -63.03 19.55
C PHE A 5 -8.65 -64.40 19.77
N GLU A 6 -8.35 -65.38 18.91
CA GLU A 6 -8.87 -66.75 19.04
C GLU A 6 -8.25 -67.51 20.22
N THR A 7 -6.96 -67.29 20.51
CA THR A 7 -6.33 -67.89 21.71
C THR A 7 -6.84 -67.26 23.00
N LEU A 8 -7.11 -65.95 23.02
CA LEU A 8 -7.78 -65.30 24.16
C LEU A 8 -9.18 -65.87 24.41
N LYS A 9 -9.95 -66.12 23.34
CA LYS A 9 -11.32 -66.61 23.43
C LYS A 9 -11.39 -68.03 24.02
N SER A 10 -10.41 -68.88 23.70
CA SER A 10 -10.28 -70.23 24.26
C SER A 10 -9.89 -70.21 25.75
N TYR A 11 -8.97 -69.32 26.15
CA TYR A 11 -8.58 -69.16 27.56
C TYR A 11 -9.72 -68.58 28.43
N ALA A 12 -10.50 -67.65 27.86
CA ALA A 12 -11.68 -67.10 28.52
C ALA A 12 -12.78 -68.17 28.71
N LYS A 13 -13.05 -69.01 27.70
CA LYS A 13 -14.15 -69.98 27.76
C LYS A 13 -13.91 -71.11 28.75
N ASN A 14 -12.67 -71.57 28.93
CA ASN A 14 -12.34 -72.65 29.87
C ASN A 14 -12.25 -72.19 31.35
N THR A 15 -12.17 -70.87 31.59
CA THR A 15 -12.13 -70.31 32.95
C THR A 15 -13.53 -69.95 33.47
N VAL A 16 -14.49 -69.72 32.58
CA VAL A 16 -15.85 -69.25 32.94
C VAL A 16 -16.81 -70.41 33.28
N SER A 17 -16.59 -71.63 32.79
CA SER A 17 -17.52 -72.75 33.04
C SER A 17 -17.47 -73.31 34.47
N ASN A 18 -16.36 -73.11 35.18
CA ASN A 18 -16.26 -73.54 36.59
C ASN A 18 -16.68 -72.44 37.57
N PHE A 19 -17.06 -71.25 37.10
CA PHE A 19 -17.30 -70.03 37.91
C PHE A 19 -18.52 -70.10 38.84
N TRP A 20 -19.41 -71.08 38.68
CA TRP A 20 -20.67 -71.19 39.42
C TRP A 20 -20.66 -72.15 40.64
N GLY A 21 -19.52 -72.80 40.94
CA GLY A 21 -19.41 -73.79 42.03
C GLY A 21 -18.38 -73.49 43.13
N LEU A 22 -17.89 -72.25 43.23
CA LEU A 22 -16.74 -71.90 44.08
C LEU A 22 -17.14 -71.62 45.54
N SER A 23 -16.34 -72.12 46.48
CA SER A 23 -16.50 -71.83 47.92
C SER A 23 -16.36 -70.33 48.21
N ARG A 24 -17.03 -69.85 49.28
CA ARG A 24 -17.11 -68.41 49.65
C ARG A 24 -15.74 -67.71 49.74
N ILE A 25 -14.69 -68.44 50.10
CA ILE A 25 -13.31 -67.92 50.16
C ILE A 25 -12.79 -67.50 48.77
N MET A 26 -13.10 -68.25 47.72
CA MET A 26 -12.53 -67.99 46.39
C MET A 26 -13.21 -66.80 45.70
N TRP A 27 -14.48 -66.52 46.02
CA TRP A 27 -15.17 -65.29 45.63
C TRP A 27 -14.54 -64.04 46.24
N ILE A 28 -14.15 -64.11 47.52
CA ILE A 28 -13.48 -63.00 48.21
C ILE A 28 -12.11 -62.70 47.54
N ALA A 29 -11.36 -63.74 47.17
CA ALA A 29 -10.09 -63.58 46.46
C ALA A 29 -10.25 -62.93 45.07
N ILE A 30 -11.30 -63.28 44.33
CA ILE A 30 -11.61 -62.67 43.03
C ILE A 30 -11.99 -61.19 43.18
N ILE A 31 -12.85 -60.86 44.15
CA ILE A 31 -13.22 -59.47 44.43
C ILE A 31 -11.99 -58.65 44.81
N LEU A 32 -11.11 -59.19 45.66
CA LEU A 32 -9.86 -58.54 46.06
C LEU A 32 -8.94 -58.28 44.86
N ALA A 33 -8.84 -59.25 43.94
CA ALA A 33 -8.04 -59.10 42.72
C ALA A 33 -8.61 -58.02 41.78
N ILE A 34 -9.94 -57.95 41.61
CA ILE A 34 -10.60 -56.92 40.80
C ILE A 34 -10.38 -55.53 41.41
N VAL A 35 -10.51 -55.39 42.73
CA VAL A 35 -10.26 -54.12 43.44
C VAL A 35 -8.80 -53.67 43.24
N LEU A 36 -7.83 -54.59 43.34
CA LEU A 36 -6.42 -54.28 43.09
C LEU A 36 -6.16 -53.82 41.65
N ILE A 37 -6.82 -54.42 40.66
CA ILE A 37 -6.71 -54.02 39.24
C ILE A 37 -7.29 -52.62 39.03
N ILE A 38 -8.44 -52.30 39.62
CA ILE A 38 -9.06 -50.97 39.50
C ILE A 38 -8.17 -49.91 40.15
N VAL A 39 -7.65 -50.16 41.35
CA VAL A 39 -6.72 -49.25 42.04
C VAL A 39 -5.45 -49.06 41.22
N PHE A 40 -4.93 -50.13 40.61
CA PHE A 40 -3.77 -50.05 39.73
C PHE A 40 -4.04 -49.15 38.51
N PHE A 41 -5.18 -49.33 37.82
CA PHE A 41 -5.56 -48.51 36.68
C PHE A 41 -5.78 -47.03 37.01
N ILE A 42 -6.38 -46.73 38.17
CA ILE A 42 -6.53 -45.35 38.64
C ILE A 42 -5.15 -44.74 38.92
N ARG A 43 -4.22 -45.52 39.49
CA ARG A 43 -2.88 -45.05 39.83
C ARG A 43 -1.96 -44.90 38.61
N THR A 44 -2.19 -45.70 37.57
CA THR A 44 -1.46 -45.64 36.29
C THR A 44 -2.25 -44.86 35.22
N GLY A 45 -3.06 -43.89 35.65
CA GLY A 45 -3.90 -43.07 34.76
C GLY A 45 -3.08 -42.49 33.60
N THR A 46 -3.38 -42.97 32.40
CA THR A 46 -2.89 -42.39 31.14
C THR A 46 -3.55 -41.03 30.96
N PRO A 47 -2.80 -39.93 30.79
CA PRO A 47 -3.41 -38.65 30.48
C PRO A 47 -4.12 -38.78 29.12
N THR A 48 -5.44 -38.67 29.13
CA THR A 48 -6.21 -38.45 27.91
C THR A 48 -5.80 -37.09 27.38
N ASP A 49 -5.03 -37.09 26.29
CA ASP A 49 -4.60 -35.90 25.57
C ASP A 49 -5.84 -35.15 25.06
N ILE A 50 -6.28 -34.15 25.84
CA ILE A 50 -7.28 -33.20 25.38
C ILE A 50 -6.56 -32.36 24.34
N ARG A 51 -6.72 -32.77 23.09
CA ARG A 51 -6.26 -32.08 21.89
C ARG A 51 -6.83 -30.66 21.90
N ASN A 52 -6.08 -29.74 22.48
CA ASN A 52 -6.38 -28.31 22.45
C ASN A 52 -6.35 -27.86 20.99
N GLU A 53 -7.50 -27.44 20.48
CA GLU A 53 -7.60 -26.78 19.19
C GLU A 53 -6.81 -25.46 19.27
N VAL A 54 -5.78 -25.33 18.44
CA VAL A 54 -4.97 -24.12 18.34
C VAL A 54 -5.88 -23.00 17.82
N LEU A 55 -6.37 -22.16 18.72
CA LEU A 55 -7.00 -20.89 18.38
C LEU A 55 -5.93 -20.05 17.68
N VAL A 56 -6.04 -19.92 16.36
CA VAL A 56 -5.24 -18.96 15.59
C VAL A 56 -5.74 -17.58 15.98
N GLU A 57 -5.07 -16.97 16.95
CA GLU A 57 -5.31 -15.58 17.34
C GLU A 57 -5.07 -14.68 16.12
N ARG A 58 -6.14 -14.07 15.61
CA ARG A 58 -6.05 -13.08 14.54
C ARG A 58 -5.44 -11.81 15.13
N LEU A 59 -4.15 -11.66 14.96
CA LEU A 59 -3.42 -10.47 15.37
C LEU A 59 -3.86 -9.29 14.49
N VAL A 60 -4.64 -8.37 15.06
CA VAL A 60 -5.06 -7.13 14.40
C VAL A 60 -4.16 -6.01 14.88
N LEU A 61 -3.48 -5.35 13.94
CA LEU A 61 -2.70 -4.15 14.21
C LEU A 61 -3.64 -2.95 14.13
N VAL A 62 -3.86 -2.32 15.29
CA VAL A 62 -4.70 -1.12 15.38
C VAL A 62 -3.78 0.09 15.25
N SER A 63 -3.91 0.82 14.14
CA SER A 63 -3.23 2.09 13.91
C SER A 63 -4.21 3.24 14.06
N ARG A 64 -3.74 4.40 14.54
CA ARG A 64 -4.56 5.61 14.62
C ARG A 64 -4.76 6.17 13.21
N VAL A 65 -5.96 6.71 12.96
CA VAL A 65 -6.30 7.30 11.65
C VAL A 65 -5.32 8.41 11.25
N ALA A 66 -4.83 9.18 12.23
CA ALA A 66 -3.83 10.23 12.01
C ALA A 66 -2.52 9.70 11.41
N ASP A 67 -2.06 8.51 11.81
CA ASP A 67 -0.81 7.92 11.32
C ASP A 67 -0.96 7.41 9.87
N LEU A 68 -2.15 6.89 9.53
CA LEU A 68 -2.51 6.49 8.15
C LEU A 68 -2.68 7.70 7.23
N SER A 69 -3.23 8.81 7.74
CA SER A 69 -3.38 10.06 6.99
C SER A 69 -2.10 10.89 6.91
N ALA A 70 -1.13 10.68 7.81
CA ALA A 70 0.19 11.32 7.73
C ALA A 70 1.11 10.62 6.72
N SER A 71 0.78 9.39 6.31
CA SER A 71 1.48 8.64 5.26
C SER A 71 1.10 9.10 3.84
N VAL A 72 0.78 10.40 3.68
CA VAL A 72 0.62 11.01 2.36
C VAL A 72 2.00 11.07 1.73
N VAL A 73 2.22 10.18 0.76
CA VAL A 73 3.37 10.27 -0.14
C VAL A 73 3.37 11.69 -0.70
N PRO A 74 4.44 12.49 -0.48
CA PRO A 74 4.49 13.83 -1.00
C PRO A 74 4.40 13.75 -2.53
N ILE A 75 3.35 14.35 -3.08
CA ILE A 75 3.18 14.43 -4.54
C ILE A 75 4.24 15.41 -5.03
N GLU A 76 5.24 14.91 -5.74
CA GLU A 76 6.25 15.74 -6.38
C GLU A 76 5.61 16.45 -7.58
N LEU A 77 5.24 17.71 -7.41
CA LEU A 77 4.76 18.55 -8.50
C LEU A 77 5.96 19.10 -9.29
N LEU A 78 6.15 18.59 -10.50
CA LEU A 78 7.00 19.23 -11.49
C LEU A 78 6.20 20.32 -12.22
N GLY A 79 6.73 21.54 -12.25
CA GLY A 79 6.12 22.66 -12.96
C GLY A 79 7.17 23.63 -13.46
N THR A 80 6.83 24.39 -14.51
CA THR A 80 7.68 25.46 -15.05
C THR A 80 7.08 26.80 -14.64
N VAL A 81 7.93 27.72 -14.19
CA VAL A 81 7.51 29.09 -13.88
C VAL A 81 7.32 29.85 -15.20
N THR A 82 6.12 30.37 -15.41
CA THR A 82 5.81 31.27 -16.54
C THR A 82 5.39 32.64 -16.01
N SER A 83 5.69 33.68 -16.79
CA SER A 83 5.25 35.03 -16.43
C SER A 83 3.74 35.15 -16.58
N ARG A 84 3.07 35.81 -15.63
CA ARG A 84 1.63 36.15 -15.75
C ARG A 84 1.38 37.17 -16.87
N ASN A 85 2.34 38.04 -17.14
CA ASN A 85 2.22 39.09 -18.15
C ASN A 85 3.55 39.22 -18.91
N GLU A 86 3.52 38.97 -20.20
CA GLU A 86 4.67 38.99 -21.09
C GLU A 86 4.26 39.68 -22.38
N ALA A 87 5.12 40.56 -22.89
CA ALA A 87 4.92 41.23 -24.17
C ALA A 87 6.17 41.07 -25.03
N ILE A 88 6.00 40.49 -26.21
CA ILE A 88 7.06 40.39 -27.22
C ILE A 88 7.02 41.67 -28.04
N ILE A 89 8.03 42.53 -27.87
CA ILE A 89 8.15 43.76 -28.65
C ILE A 89 8.63 43.42 -30.06
N ARG A 90 7.83 43.78 -31.07
CA ARG A 90 8.15 43.59 -32.49
C ARG A 90 8.21 44.96 -33.16
N ALA A 91 9.14 45.11 -34.09
CA ALA A 91 9.20 46.31 -34.92
C ALA A 91 8.01 46.32 -35.90
N GLU A 92 7.33 47.45 -36.02
CA GLU A 92 6.23 47.63 -36.97
C GLU A 92 6.72 47.74 -38.42
N ILE A 93 7.93 48.27 -38.60
CA ILE A 93 8.59 48.46 -39.89
C ILE A 93 9.97 47.80 -39.88
N GLY A 94 10.41 47.33 -41.03
CA GLY A 94 11.79 46.91 -41.24
C GLY A 94 12.70 48.11 -41.44
N GLY A 95 13.92 48.06 -40.92
CA GLY A 95 14.92 49.12 -41.04
C GLY A 95 16.21 48.80 -40.30
N GLN A 96 17.24 49.63 -40.49
CA GLN A 96 18.48 49.54 -39.72
C GLN A 96 18.28 50.10 -38.31
N ILE A 97 18.79 49.42 -37.29
CA ILE A 97 18.78 49.91 -35.91
C ILE A 97 19.83 51.02 -35.79
N LEU A 98 19.40 52.21 -35.38
CA LEU A 98 20.26 53.37 -35.13
C LEU A 98 20.86 53.31 -33.72
N ALA A 99 20.01 53.00 -32.73
CA ALA A 99 20.42 52.95 -31.33
C ALA A 99 19.52 52.00 -30.52
N VAL A 100 20.09 51.42 -29.46
CA VAL A 100 19.37 50.65 -28.44
C VAL A 100 19.63 51.30 -27.10
N HIS A 101 18.57 51.72 -26.42
CA HIS A 101 18.65 52.55 -25.21
C HIS A 101 18.49 51.76 -23.92
N LYS A 102 18.18 50.45 -24.01
CA LYS A 102 17.89 49.58 -22.86
C LYS A 102 18.74 48.32 -22.88
N LYS A 103 19.09 47.85 -21.69
CA LYS A 103 19.85 46.61 -21.47
C LYS A 103 18.95 45.53 -20.89
N LEU A 104 19.43 44.29 -20.97
CA LEU A 104 18.74 43.15 -20.40
C LEU A 104 18.65 43.31 -18.87
N GLY A 105 17.44 43.18 -18.33
CA GLY A 105 17.15 43.36 -16.90
C GLY A 105 16.71 44.76 -16.51
N ASP A 106 16.73 45.74 -17.42
CA ASP A 106 16.25 47.09 -17.13
C ASP A 106 14.72 47.12 -16.98
N TYR A 107 14.25 47.93 -16.02
CA TYR A 107 12.83 48.27 -15.92
C TYR A 107 12.47 49.33 -16.97
N VAL A 108 11.37 49.10 -17.69
CA VAL A 108 10.89 49.99 -18.76
C VAL A 108 9.43 50.35 -18.52
N PRO A 109 9.10 51.62 -18.23
CA PRO A 109 7.71 52.04 -18.13
C PRO A 109 7.06 52.14 -19.53
N ALA A 110 5.73 52.02 -19.56
CA ALA A 110 4.96 52.11 -20.81
C ALA A 110 5.22 53.43 -21.55
N GLY A 111 5.33 53.35 -22.88
CA GLY A 111 5.62 54.51 -23.74
C GLY A 111 7.10 54.91 -23.82
N SER A 112 7.99 54.20 -23.13
CA SER A 112 9.43 54.46 -23.24
C SER A 112 9.97 54.00 -24.60
N VAL A 113 10.92 54.78 -25.14
CA VAL A 113 11.68 54.39 -26.33
C VAL A 113 12.75 53.36 -25.93
N ILE A 114 12.71 52.19 -26.55
CA ILE A 114 13.62 51.06 -26.28
C ILE A 114 14.74 51.00 -27.34
N ALA A 115 14.38 51.25 -28.60
CA ALA A 115 15.30 51.28 -29.73
C ALA A 115 14.81 52.27 -30.79
N GLU A 116 15.74 52.80 -31.56
CA GLU A 116 15.48 53.70 -32.68
C GLU A 116 15.86 53.03 -33.99
N PHE A 117 15.03 53.22 -35.01
CA PHE A 117 15.19 52.65 -36.33
C PHE A 117 15.27 53.75 -37.38
N GLU A 118 16.11 53.54 -38.39
CA GLU A 118 16.13 54.39 -39.57
C GLU A 118 14.82 54.19 -40.36
N ASN A 119 14.15 55.29 -40.68
CA ASN A 119 12.83 55.26 -41.29
C ASN A 119 12.78 55.97 -42.65
N ARG A 120 13.46 55.39 -43.63
CA ARG A 120 13.46 55.90 -45.01
C ARG A 120 12.09 55.78 -45.69
N ILE A 121 11.30 54.77 -45.33
CA ILE A 121 10.00 54.50 -45.97
C ILE A 121 8.98 55.60 -45.64
N LYS A 122 8.88 56.02 -44.37
CA LYS A 122 7.94 57.09 -44.01
C LYS A 122 8.35 58.43 -44.61
N GLU A 123 9.64 58.72 -44.70
CA GLU A 123 10.15 59.94 -45.34
C GLU A 123 9.76 59.99 -46.82
N LEU A 124 10.02 58.91 -47.57
CA LEU A 124 9.66 58.80 -48.99
C LEU A 124 8.15 58.87 -49.23
N HIS A 125 7.34 58.25 -48.36
CA HIS A 125 5.89 58.32 -48.47
C HIS A 125 5.34 59.73 -48.18
N HIS A 126 5.94 60.43 -47.22
CA HIS A 126 5.53 61.79 -46.90
C HIS A 126 5.84 62.76 -48.05
N GLU A 127 7.01 62.63 -48.66
CA GLU A 127 7.43 63.46 -49.79
C GLU A 127 6.51 63.27 -51.01
N ARG A 128 6.14 62.02 -51.35
CA ARG A 128 5.18 61.75 -52.43
C ARG A 128 3.80 62.35 -52.17
N ASN A 129 3.29 62.23 -50.95
CA ASN A 129 1.96 62.74 -50.60
C ASN A 129 1.89 64.28 -50.71
N CYS A 130 2.97 64.97 -50.34
CA CYS A 130 3.07 66.42 -50.52
C CYS A 130 3.09 66.83 -52.01
N LEU A 131 3.73 66.04 -52.88
CA LEU A 131 3.77 66.29 -54.32
C LEU A 131 2.40 66.04 -54.99
N ASP A 132 1.68 64.99 -54.60
CA ASP A 132 0.34 64.70 -55.12
C ASP A 132 -0.65 65.83 -54.78
N LEU A 133 -0.59 66.35 -53.55
CA LEU A 133 -1.44 67.47 -53.13
C LEU A 133 -1.13 68.78 -53.89
N TYR A 134 0.11 68.96 -54.36
CA TYR A 134 0.48 70.14 -55.16
C TYR A 134 -0.05 70.06 -56.60
N HIS A 135 -0.11 68.86 -57.19
CA HIS A 135 -0.60 68.66 -58.56
C HIS A 135 -2.13 68.58 -58.69
N THR A 136 -2.86 68.46 -57.57
CA THR A 136 -4.34 68.33 -57.58
C THR A 136 -5.06 69.68 -57.41
N ARG A 137 -4.36 70.80 -57.58
CA ARG A 137 -4.91 72.17 -57.49
C ARG A 137 -4.80 72.90 -58.81
#